data_AF-A0A9X6ZXP9-F1
#
_entry.id   AF-A0A9X6ZXP9-F1
#
_cell.length_a   1.000
_cell.length_b   1.000
_cell.length_c   1.000
_cell.angle_alpha   90.00
_cell.angle_beta   90.00
_cell.angle_gamma   90.00
#
_symmetry.space_group_name_H-M   'P 1'
#
loop_
_entity.id
_entity.type
_entity.pdbx_description
1 polymer ?
#
loop_
_entity_poly.entity_id
_entity_poly.type
_entity_poly.pdbx_seq_one_letter_code
_entity_poly.pdbx_strand_id
1 'polypeptide(L)'
;ISDRFLGVASSTISNWENNRKEPSFEMLQKISIYFNVSTDRLLNHKIGDSEALTTEDRKLIVERLAQDLYESYKNIPDKDKPLLENELIEYAKYLTHRIETKNKLKHN
;
A
#
# COMPACT_ATOMS: atom_id res chain seq x y z
N ILE A 1 -13.49 7.50 -2.77
CA ILE A 1 -14.41 6.99 -1.72
C ILE A 1 -15.82 7.49 -2.05
N SER A 2 -16.89 6.69 -1.92
CA SER A 2 -18.25 7.22 -2.12
C SER A 2 -18.71 8.00 -0.88
N ASP A 3 -19.07 9.26 -1.09
CA ASP A 3 -19.70 10.18 -0.12
C ASP A 3 -20.88 9.54 0.63
N ARG A 4 -21.64 8.70 -0.09
CA ARG A 4 -22.81 8.00 0.43
C ARG A 4 -22.51 7.01 1.56
N PHE A 5 -21.32 6.41 1.59
CA PHE A 5 -20.98 5.40 2.60
C PHE A 5 -20.50 6.02 3.91
N LEU A 6 -19.72 7.09 3.83
CA LEU A 6 -19.18 7.78 5.02
C LEU A 6 -20.14 8.81 5.61
N GLY A 7 -21.26 9.10 4.93
CA GLY A 7 -22.24 10.07 5.38
C GLY A 7 -21.70 11.50 5.41
N VAL A 8 -20.69 11.79 4.59
CA VAL A 8 -20.07 13.12 4.46
C VAL A 8 -20.21 13.63 3.04
N ALA A 9 -20.27 14.95 2.87
CA ALA A 9 -20.27 15.55 1.55
C ALA A 9 -19.00 15.18 0.77
N SER A 10 -19.11 15.01 -0.55
CA SER A 10 -17.96 14.74 -1.44
C SER A 10 -16.86 15.78 -1.29
N SER A 11 -17.22 17.05 -1.03
CA SER A 11 -16.27 18.13 -0.77
C SER A 11 -15.43 17.89 0.49
N THR A 12 -15.99 17.23 1.52
CA THR A 12 -15.26 16.84 2.73
C THR A 12 -14.23 15.77 2.42
N ILE A 13 -14.58 14.77 1.62
CA ILE A 13 -13.64 13.73 1.15
C ILE A 13 -12.54 14.37 0.31
N SER A 14 -12.88 15.24 -0.63
CA SER A 14 -11.88 15.97 -1.42
C SER A 14 -10.96 16.81 -0.54
N ASN A 15 -11.45 17.41 0.56
CA ASN A 15 -10.59 18.12 1.49
C ASN A 15 -9.60 17.18 2.21
N TRP A 16 -10.01 15.94 2.54
CA TRP A 16 -9.12 14.94 3.12
C TRP A 16 -8.09 14.43 2.11
N GLU A 17 -8.52 14.10 0.88
CA GLU A 17 -7.64 13.60 -0.18
C GLU A 17 -6.59 14.63 -0.63
N ASN A 18 -6.89 15.93 -0.49
CA ASN A 18 -6.00 17.04 -0.85
C ASN A 18 -5.28 17.66 0.37
N ASN A 19 -5.25 17.00 1.52
CA ASN A 19 -4.61 17.48 2.76
C ASN A 19 -5.06 18.89 3.21
N ARG A 20 -6.28 19.30 2.87
CA ARG A 20 -6.85 20.59 3.29
C ARG A 20 -7.50 20.52 4.66
N LYS A 21 -7.98 19.34 5.05
CA LYS A 21 -8.51 19.02 6.38
C LYS A 21 -8.20 17.57 6.69
N GLU A 22 -8.19 17.21 7.96
CA GLU A 22 -8.06 15.82 8.40
C GLU A 22 -9.42 15.25 8.81
N PRO A 23 -9.65 13.93 8.60
CA PRO A 23 -10.80 13.24 9.17
C PRO A 23 -10.68 13.16 10.69
N SER A 24 -11.81 13.19 11.40
CA SER A 24 -11.82 12.91 12.85
C SER A 24 -11.44 11.46 13.13
N PHE A 25 -11.06 11.14 14.37
CA PHE A 25 -10.76 9.77 14.78
C PHE A 25 -11.94 8.81 14.57
N GLU A 26 -13.17 9.26 14.83
CA GLU A 26 -14.38 8.48 14.55
C GLU A 26 -14.52 8.17 13.04
N MET A 27 -14.18 9.14 12.19
CA MET A 27 -14.24 8.97 10.75
C MET A 27 -13.14 8.03 10.24
N LEU A 28 -11.94 8.11 10.81
CA LEU A 28 -10.87 7.16 10.52
C LEU A 28 -11.27 5.72 10.83
N GLN A 29 -11.96 5.47 11.95
CA GLN A 29 -12.50 4.14 12.26
C GLN A 29 -13.55 3.68 11.23
N LYS A 30 -14.45 4.56 10.79
CA LYS A 30 -15.43 4.24 9.74
C LYS A 30 -14.76 3.90 8.41
N ILE A 31 -13.75 4.68 8.03
CA ILE A 31 -12.94 4.44 6.84
C ILE A 31 -12.19 3.11 6.96
N SER A 32 -11.66 2.78 8.15
CA SER A 32 -10.88 1.56 8.37
C SER A 32 -11.78 0.32 8.25
N ILE A 33 -12.99 0.39 8.81
CA ILE A 33 -14.01 -0.66 8.65
C ILE A 33 -14.42 -0.81 7.18
N TYR A 34 -14.65 0.31 6.47
CA TYR A 34 -15.04 0.27 5.05
C TYR A 34 -14.01 -0.45 4.18
N PHE A 35 -12.73 -0.18 4.39
CA PHE A 35 -11.64 -0.81 3.65
C PHE A 35 -11.17 -2.14 4.26
N ASN A 36 -11.78 -2.57 5.38
CA ASN A 36 -11.38 -3.74 6.16
C ASN A 36 -9.87 -3.73 6.52
N VAL A 37 -9.39 -2.60 7.03
CA VAL A 37 -8.01 -2.36 7.45
C VAL A 37 -7.96 -1.82 8.89
N SER A 38 -6.79 -1.84 9.53
CA SER A 38 -6.56 -1.15 10.80
C SER A 38 -6.53 0.37 10.60
N THR A 39 -6.89 1.13 11.64
CA THR A 39 -6.73 2.60 11.64
C THR A 39 -5.27 3.03 11.51
N ASP A 40 -4.36 2.24 12.08
CA ASP A 40 -2.91 2.38 11.92
C ASP A 40 -2.52 2.43 10.43
N ARG A 41 -3.09 1.54 9.60
CA ARG A 41 -2.84 1.51 8.15
C ARG A 41 -3.30 2.76 7.41
N LEU A 42 -4.32 3.47 7.91
CA LEU A 42 -4.77 4.75 7.32
C LEU A 42 -3.89 5.93 7.73
N LEU A 43 -3.36 5.87 8.95
CA LEU A 43 -2.57 6.94 9.56
C LEU A 43 -1.09 6.87 9.19
N ASN A 44 -0.62 5.70 8.76
CA ASN A 44 0.76 5.50 8.36
C ASN A 44 1.04 6.22 7.02
N HIS A 45 1.31 7.52 7.12
CA HIS A 45 1.83 8.34 6.04
C HIS A 45 3.29 7.95 5.82
N LYS A 46 3.60 7.50 4.60
CA LYS A 46 4.94 7.31 4.00
C LYS A 46 5.51 5.88 4.04
N ILE A 47 5.35 5.21 2.90
CA ILE A 47 6.54 4.93 2.08
C ILE A 47 6.51 5.96 0.96
N GLY A 48 7.07 7.14 1.23
CA GLY A 48 7.25 8.21 0.25
C GLY A 48 8.75 8.49 0.13
N ASP A 49 9.23 8.55 -1.11
CA ASP A 49 10.64 8.52 -1.56
C ASP A 49 11.58 9.65 -1.05
N SER A 50 11.33 10.30 0.09
CA SER A 50 12.09 11.49 0.52
C SER A 50 12.54 11.54 1.98
N GLU A 51 12.30 10.51 2.79
CA GLU A 51 12.88 10.42 4.13
C GLU A 51 13.72 9.14 4.22
N ALA A 52 14.94 9.25 4.75
CA ALA A 52 15.81 8.10 4.95
C ALA A 52 15.12 7.15 5.93
N LEU A 53 14.51 6.09 5.41
CA LEU A 53 13.84 5.05 6.20
C LEU A 53 14.81 4.59 7.30
N THR A 54 14.32 4.50 8.54
CA THR A 54 15.09 3.85 9.59
C THR A 54 15.19 2.35 9.30
N THR A 55 16.07 1.65 10.03
CA THR A 55 16.15 0.19 9.93
C THR A 55 14.84 -0.48 10.34
N GLU A 56 14.14 0.08 11.34
CA GLU A 56 12.84 -0.42 11.77
C GLU A 56 11.76 -0.18 10.72
N ASP A 57 11.76 0.97 10.04
CA ASP A 57 10.80 1.23 8.96
C ASP A 57 10.96 0.24 7.81
N ARG A 58 12.20 -0.03 7.38
CA ARG A 58 12.47 -1.04 6.34
C ARG A 58 11.99 -2.42 6.76
N LYS A 59 12.22 -2.80 8.02
CA LYS A 59 11.80 -4.09 8.56
C LYS A 59 10.28 -4.22 8.54
N LEU A 60 9.57 -3.19 9.01
CA LEU A 60 8.10 -3.16 9.01
C LEU A 60 7.52 -3.27 7.59
N ILE A 61 8.14 -2.61 6.61
CA ILE A 61 7.73 -2.69 5.19
C ILE A 61 7.88 -4.11 4.66
N VAL A 62 9.01 -4.76 4.96
CA VAL A 62 9.28 -6.14 4.54
C VAL A 62 8.33 -7.11 5.22
N GLU A 63 8.11 -6.97 6.53
CA GLU A 63 7.16 -7.80 7.28
C GLU A 63 5.75 -7.69 6.72
N ARG A 64 5.30 -6.47 6.42
CA ARG A 64 3.99 -6.23 5.81
C ARG A 64 3.87 -6.88 4.43
N LEU A 65 4.87 -6.69 3.57
CA LEU A 65 4.88 -7.29 2.24
C LEU A 65 4.88 -8.82 2.32
N ALA A 66 5.69 -9.39 3.21
CA ALA A 66 5.76 -10.84 3.43
C ALA A 66 4.42 -11.40 3.89
N GLN A 67 3.71 -10.71 4.78
CA GLN A 67 2.38 -11.12 5.24
C GLN A 67 1.35 -11.13 4.09
N ASP A 68 1.28 -10.04 3.31
CA ASP A 68 0.33 -9.92 2.19
C ASP A 68 0.59 -11.00 1.13
N LEU A 69 1.87 -11.28 0.84
CA LEU A 69 2.28 -12.35 -0.08
C LEU A 69 1.93 -13.73 0.47
N TYR A 70 2.17 -13.98 1.77
CA TYR A 70 1.88 -15.25 2.41
C TYR A 70 0.37 -15.58 2.41
N GLU A 71 -0.47 -14.61 2.77
CA GLU A 71 -1.93 -14.81 2.75
C GLU A 71 -2.45 -15.08 1.34
N SER A 72 -1.87 -14.42 0.34
CA SER A 72 -2.18 -14.68 -1.08
C SER A 72 -1.72 -16.08 -1.52
N TYR A 73 -0.54 -16.51 -1.06
CA TYR A 73 0.07 -17.80 -1.39
C TYR A 73 -0.62 -18.99 -0.72
N LYS A 74 -1.12 -18.82 0.51
CA LYS A 74 -1.72 -19.90 1.33
C LYS A 74 -2.92 -20.59 0.66
N ASN A 75 -3.68 -19.87 -0.16
CA ASN A 75 -4.89 -20.39 -0.81
C ASN A 75 -4.61 -21.14 -2.13
N ILE A 76 -3.34 -21.25 -2.55
CA ILE A 76 -2.95 -21.85 -3.81
C ILE A 76 -2.66 -23.35 -3.62
N PRO A 77 -3.12 -24.22 -4.53
CA PRO A 77 -2.79 -25.65 -4.49
C PRO A 77 -1.29 -25.90 -4.49
N ASP A 78 -0.82 -26.89 -3.74
CA ASP A 78 0.62 -27.15 -3.57
C ASP A 78 1.38 -27.39 -4.88
N LYS A 79 0.70 -28.00 -5.86
CA LYS A 79 1.25 -28.26 -7.19
C LYS A 79 1.56 -26.98 -8.00
N ASP A 80 0.86 -25.88 -7.72
CA ASP A 80 0.94 -24.62 -8.48
C ASP A 80 1.84 -23.59 -7.77
N LYS A 81 2.19 -23.83 -6.51
CA LYS A 81 3.08 -22.97 -5.71
C LYS A 81 4.44 -22.71 -6.38
N PRO A 82 5.15 -23.71 -6.94
CA PRO A 82 6.46 -23.47 -7.57
C PRO A 82 6.36 -22.60 -8.82
N LEU A 83 5.25 -22.67 -9.57
CA LEU A 83 5.04 -21.81 -10.73
C LEU A 83 4.90 -20.35 -10.28
N LEU A 84 4.05 -20.10 -9.29
CA LEU A 84 3.85 -18.76 -8.75
C LEU A 84 5.16 -18.17 -8.23
N GLU A 85 5.95 -18.93 -7.46
CA GLU A 85 7.22 -18.46 -6.91
C GLU A 85 8.17 -17.96 -8.02
N ASN A 86 8.30 -18.73 -9.10
CA ASN A 86 9.12 -18.35 -10.24
C ASN A 86 8.59 -17.08 -10.94
N GLU A 87 7.28 -17.01 -11.17
CA GLU A 87 6.65 -15.84 -11.81
C GLU A 87 6.81 -14.57 -10.98
N LEU A 88 6.63 -14.66 -9.66
CA LEU A 88 6.82 -13.52 -8.75
C LEU A 88 8.25 -13.00 -8.77
N ILE A 89 9.24 -13.90 -8.76
CA ILE A 89 10.66 -13.54 -8.83
C ILE A 89 10.98 -12.86 -10.15
N GLU A 90 10.55 -13.44 -11.28
CA GLU A 90 10.81 -12.86 -12.61
C GLU A 90 10.13 -11.51 -12.79
N TYR A 91 8.89 -11.38 -12.29
CA TYR A 91 8.18 -10.11 -12.33
C TYR A 91 8.86 -9.03 -11.46
N ALA A 92 9.34 -9.39 -10.27
CA ALA A 92 10.09 -8.48 -9.42
C ALA A 92 11.37 -7.97 -10.12
N LYS A 93 12.14 -8.87 -10.75
CA LYS A 93 13.34 -8.50 -11.54
C LYS A 93 12.98 -7.54 -12.68
N TYR A 94 11.91 -7.84 -13.42
CA TYR A 94 11.42 -7.00 -14.50
C TYR A 94 11.04 -5.59 -14.02
N LEU A 95 10.30 -5.49 -12.91
CA LEU A 95 9.92 -4.19 -12.33
C LEU A 95 11.13 -3.37 -11.90
N THR A 96 12.12 -4.00 -11.26
CA THR A 96 13.38 -3.35 -10.89
C THR A 96 14.07 -2.75 -12.12
N HIS A 97 14.22 -3.55 -13.17
CA HIS A 97 14.82 -3.08 -14.42
C HIS A 97 14.06 -1.90 -15.06
N ARG A 98 12.73 -1.93 -15.02
CA ARG A 98 11.89 -0.83 -15.50
C ARG A 98 12.05 0.46 -14.71
N ILE A 99 12.13 0.36 -13.38
CA ILE A 99 12.33 1.51 -12.50
C ILE A 99 13.69 2.15 -12.79
N GLU A 100 14.75 1.34 -12.87
CA GLU A 100 16.09 1.80 -13.23
C GLU A 100 16.11 2.50 -14.59
N THR A 101 15.44 1.93 -15.59
CA THR A 101 15.36 2.49 -16.94
C THR A 101 14.62 3.82 -16.95
N LYS A 102 13.49 3.92 -16.24
CA LYS A 102 12.71 5.16 -16.09
C LYS A 102 13.51 6.25 -15.38
N ASN A 103 14.28 5.89 -14.35
CA ASN A 103 15.10 6.85 -13.61
C ASN A 103 16.27 7.38 -14.45
N LYS A 104 16.90 6.52 -15.28
CA LYS A 104 17.93 6.95 -16.24
C LYS A 104 17.41 7.96 -17.27
N LEU A 105 16.16 7.79 -17.73
CA LEU A 105 15.52 8.69 -18.70
C LEU A 105 15.09 10.04 -18.10
N LYS A 106 14.88 10.13 -16.77
CA LYS A 106 14.52 11.38 -16.08
C LYS A 106 15.73 12.27 -15.75
N HIS A 107 16.94 11.72 -15.82
CA HIS A 107 18.19 12.41 -15.49
C HIS A 107 19.01 12.81 -16.74
N ASN A 108 18.44 12.65 -17.94
CA ASN A 108 18.91 13.21 -19.21
C ASN A 108 17.91 14.25 -19.70
#